data_AF-A0A9X5F6D0-F1
#
_entry.id   AF-A0A9X5F6D0-F1
#
_cell.length_a   1.000
_cell.length_b   1.000
_cell.length_c   1.000
_cell.angle_alpha   90.00
_cell.angle_beta   90.00
_cell.angle_gamma   90.00
#
_symmetry.space_group_name_H-M   'P 1'
#
loop_
_entity.id
_entity.type
_entity.pdbx_description
1 polymer ?
#
loop_
_entity_poly.entity_id
_entity_poly.type
_entity_poly.pdbx_seq_one_letter_code
_entity_poly.pdbx_strand_id
1 'polypeptide(L)'
;MSKSLYARCIRRWEVEFKPHCDSKKNPHWRKYHLRSYIRTAALVTADSMVEEMAEENARFDFGIKGWSPEFSAWYQERRGKYLKEARDHLNEEATIAEIDDEIQSELEAWYD
;
A
#
# COMPACT_ATOMS: atom_id res chain seq x y z
N MET A 1 -5.59 13.04 16.39
CA MET A 1 -5.40 11.63 16.00
C MET A 1 -5.45 11.57 14.49
N SER A 2 -4.30 11.35 13.82
CA SER A 2 -4.32 11.00 12.39
C SER A 2 -5.05 9.66 12.24
N LYS A 3 -5.74 9.46 11.12
CA LYS A 3 -6.30 8.14 10.81
C LYS A 3 -5.15 7.21 10.40
N SER A 4 -5.20 5.95 10.81
CA SER A 4 -4.23 4.93 10.38
C SER A 4 -4.08 4.89 8.86
N LEU A 5 -2.91 4.51 8.35
CA LEU A 5 -2.63 4.26 6.93
C LEU A 5 -3.75 3.46 6.26
N TYR A 6 -4.11 2.29 6.80
CA TYR A 6 -5.20 1.45 6.28
C TYR A 6 -6.52 2.21 6.07
N ALA A 7 -6.94 2.99 7.06
CA ALA A 7 -8.19 3.77 6.97
C ALA A 7 -8.11 4.87 5.92
N ARG A 8 -6.92 5.45 5.69
CA ARG A 8 -6.68 6.40 4.61
C ARG A 8 -6.68 5.68 3.26
N CYS A 9 -5.94 4.59 3.09
CA CYS A 9 -5.92 3.80 1.85
C CYS A 9 -7.33 3.32 1.44
N ILE A 10 -8.10 2.76 2.37
CA ILE A 10 -9.51 2.37 2.11
C ILE A 10 -10.30 3.55 1.59
N ARG A 11 -10.18 4.72 2.24
CA ARG A 11 -10.93 5.91 1.85
C ARG A 11 -10.51 6.41 0.47
N ARG A 12 -9.21 6.40 0.16
CA ARG A 12 -8.67 6.86 -1.13
C ARG A 12 -9.07 5.92 -2.26
N TRP A 13 -8.91 4.61 -2.09
CA TRP A 13 -9.42 3.61 -3.02
C TRP A 13 -10.93 3.72 -3.28
N GLU A 14 -11.74 3.93 -2.23
CA GLU A 14 -13.17 4.16 -2.40
C GLU A 14 -13.47 5.44 -3.18
N VAL A 15 -12.68 6.51 -3.02
CA VAL A 15 -12.88 7.76 -3.76
C VAL A 15 -12.49 7.57 -5.22
N GLU A 16 -11.31 7.00 -5.46
CA GLU A 16 -10.72 6.82 -6.77
C GLU A 16 -11.52 5.83 -7.62
N PHE A 17 -11.94 4.71 -7.04
CA PHE A 17 -12.60 3.65 -7.80
C PHE A 17 -14.11 3.86 -7.99
N LYS A 18 -14.74 4.72 -7.18
CA LYS A 18 -16.20 4.94 -7.22
C LYS A 18 -16.77 5.32 -8.59
N PRO A 19 -16.12 6.17 -9.42
CA PRO A 19 -16.59 6.48 -10.77
C PRO A 19 -16.70 5.24 -11.67
N HIS A 20 -15.86 4.22 -11.46
CA HIS A 20 -15.87 2.98 -12.24
C HIS A 20 -17.04 2.05 -11.87
N CYS A 21 -17.59 2.19 -10.66
CA CYS A 21 -18.74 1.39 -10.19
C CYS A 21 -20.11 1.94 -10.60
N ASP A 22 -20.18 2.91 -11.52
CA ASP A 22 -21.45 3.37 -12.09
C ASP A 22 -22.01 2.33 -13.06
N SER A 23 -23.11 1.68 -12.67
CA SER A 23 -23.75 0.64 -13.47
C SER A 23 -24.27 1.12 -14.82
N LYS A 24 -24.42 2.44 -15.02
CA LYS A 24 -24.78 3.04 -16.31
C LYS A 24 -23.60 3.12 -17.27
N LYS A 25 -22.36 3.11 -16.76
CA LYS A 25 -21.13 3.28 -17.53
C LYS A 25 -20.31 2.01 -17.62
N ASN A 26 -20.35 1.16 -16.59
CA ASN A 26 -19.56 -0.06 -16.51
C ASN A 26 -20.45 -1.29 -16.25
N PRO A 27 -20.42 -2.32 -17.13
CA PRO A 27 -21.23 -3.52 -16.97
C PRO A 27 -20.66 -4.49 -15.92
N HIS A 28 -19.37 -4.38 -15.57
CA HIS A 28 -18.67 -5.33 -14.70
C HIS A 28 -18.57 -4.83 -13.25
N TRP A 29 -18.22 -3.55 -13.05
CA TRP A 29 -18.02 -3.00 -11.73
C TRP A 29 -19.33 -2.46 -11.14
N ARG A 30 -19.63 -2.88 -9.91
CA ARG A 30 -20.86 -2.53 -9.18
C ARG A 30 -20.52 -1.94 -7.82
N LYS A 31 -21.44 -1.17 -7.24
CA LYS A 31 -21.25 -0.51 -5.93
C LYS A 31 -20.85 -1.45 -4.80
N TYR A 32 -21.22 -2.74 -4.84
CA TYR A 32 -20.81 -3.69 -3.80
C TYR A 32 -19.32 -4.05 -3.89
N HIS A 33 -18.68 -3.97 -5.06
CA HIS A 33 -17.24 -4.21 -5.22
C HIS A 33 -16.40 -3.20 -4.46
N LEU A 34 -16.91 -1.97 -4.24
CA LEU A 34 -16.25 -0.98 -3.36
C LEU A 34 -16.05 -1.50 -1.93
N ARG A 35 -16.99 -2.33 -1.45
CA ARG A 35 -16.97 -2.87 -0.08
C ARG A 35 -16.27 -4.22 0.03
N SER A 36 -16.09 -4.94 -1.08
CA SER A 36 -15.40 -6.22 -1.14
C SER A 36 -14.02 -6.07 -1.77
N TYR A 37 -13.93 -6.24 -3.09
CA TYR A 37 -12.67 -6.32 -3.83
C TYR A 37 -11.78 -5.09 -3.63
N ILE A 38 -12.35 -3.89 -3.74
CA ILE A 38 -11.61 -2.63 -3.59
C ILE A 38 -11.16 -2.40 -2.16
N ARG A 39 -11.92 -2.88 -1.18
CA ARG A 39 -11.47 -2.86 0.21
C ARG A 39 -10.25 -3.74 0.40
N THR A 40 -10.23 -4.94 -0.21
CA THR A 40 -9.05 -5.81 -0.18
C THR A 40 -7.85 -5.18 -0.87
N ALA A 41 -8.04 -4.60 -2.07
CA ALA A 41 -6.99 -3.87 -2.76
C ALA A 41 -6.40 -2.76 -1.89
N ALA A 42 -7.25 -2.01 -1.18
CA ALA A 42 -6.78 -0.97 -0.26
C ALA A 42 -5.98 -1.46 0.95
N LEU A 43 -6.27 -2.67 1.44
CA LEU A 43 -5.48 -3.28 2.50
C LEU A 43 -4.12 -3.73 1.94
N VAL A 44 -4.12 -4.36 0.76
CA VAL A 44 -2.90 -4.79 0.08
C VAL A 44 -1.99 -3.60 -0.22
N THR A 45 -2.53 -2.49 -0.76
CA THR A 45 -1.77 -1.25 -0.96
C THR A 45 -1.12 -0.77 0.34
N ALA A 46 -1.87 -0.73 1.45
CA ALA A 46 -1.30 -0.31 2.74
C ALA A 46 -0.20 -1.27 3.23
N ASP A 47 -0.36 -2.57 3.01
CA ASP A 47 0.65 -3.58 3.33
C ASP A 47 1.90 -3.41 2.45
N SER A 48 1.74 -3.23 1.14
CA SER A 48 2.84 -2.99 0.18
C SER A 48 3.67 -1.77 0.58
N MET A 49 3.02 -0.63 0.88
CA MET A 49 3.72 0.58 1.33
C MET A 49 4.56 0.34 2.59
N VAL A 50 4.02 -0.43 3.56
CA VAL A 50 4.73 -0.75 4.81
C VAL A 50 5.92 -1.68 4.53
N GLU A 51 5.73 -2.70 3.70
CA GLU A 51 6.76 -3.67 3.33
C GLU A 51 7.92 -3.01 2.58
N GLU A 52 7.60 -2.16 1.60
CA GLU A 52 8.59 -1.43 0.80
C GLU A 52 9.43 -0.52 1.67
N MET A 53 8.80 0.34 2.49
CA MET A 53 9.53 1.22 3.40
C MET A 53 10.36 0.44 4.43
N ALA A 54 9.84 -0.68 4.93
CA ALA A 54 10.58 -1.54 5.85
C ALA A 54 11.82 -2.15 5.19
N GLU A 55 11.70 -2.63 3.95
CA GLU A 55 12.81 -3.18 3.18
C GLU A 55 13.83 -2.09 2.80
N GLU A 56 13.38 -0.90 2.40
CA GLU A 56 14.26 0.25 2.11
C GLU A 56 15.09 0.65 3.32
N ASN A 57 14.45 0.83 4.48
CA ASN A 57 15.14 1.17 5.73
C ASN A 57 16.13 0.05 6.12
N ALA A 58 15.74 -1.21 5.97
CA ALA A 58 16.62 -2.34 6.25
C ALA A 58 17.82 -2.40 5.30
N ARG A 59 17.62 -2.15 4.00
CA ARG A 59 18.70 -2.09 3.00
C ARG A 59 19.67 -0.96 3.28
N PHE A 60 19.14 0.21 3.68
CA PHE A 60 19.95 1.35 4.09
C PHE A 60 20.85 1.02 5.29
N ASP A 61 20.27 0.43 6.34
CA ASP A 61 21.01 0.03 7.55
C ASP A 61 22.05 -1.07 7.28
N PHE A 62 21.73 -2.02 6.40
CA PHE A 62 22.66 -3.08 6.00
C PHE A 62 23.79 -2.57 5.08
N GLY A 63 23.55 -1.47 4.36
CA GLY A 63 24.54 -0.87 3.46
C GLY A 63 24.62 -1.52 2.08
N ILE A 64 23.53 -2.10 1.58
CA ILE A 64 23.46 -2.71 0.24
C ILE A 64 22.56 -1.91 -0.70
N LYS A 65 22.91 -1.92 -2.00
CA LYS A 65 22.00 -1.51 -3.07
C LYS A 65 21.41 -2.76 -3.72
N GLY A 66 20.09 -2.94 -3.62
CA GLY A 66 19.40 -4.10 -4.18
C GLY A 66 19.32 -5.27 -3.20
N TRP A 67 19.51 -6.49 -3.70
CA TRP A 67 19.24 -7.74 -2.97
C TRP A 67 20.47 -8.65 -2.89
N SER A 68 20.64 -9.31 -1.75
CA SER A 68 21.56 -10.45 -1.60
C SER A 68 20.99 -11.50 -0.64
N PRO A 69 21.43 -12.77 -0.72
CA PRO A 69 21.04 -13.81 0.23
C PRO A 69 21.41 -13.48 1.69
N GLU A 70 22.54 -12.81 1.89
CA GLU A 70 23.01 -12.38 3.21
C GLU A 70 22.10 -11.31 3.79
N PHE A 71 21.71 -10.32 2.98
CA PHE A 71 20.71 -9.33 3.36
C PHE A 71 19.38 -10.01 3.69
N SER A 72 18.93 -10.96 2.87
CA SER A 72 17.69 -11.71 3.11
C SER A 72 17.67 -12.34 4.49
N ALA A 73 18.68 -13.15 4.81
CA ALA A 73 18.76 -13.84 6.10
C ALA A 73 18.82 -12.85 7.27
N TRP A 74 19.62 -11.79 7.12
CA TRP A 74 19.75 -10.74 8.13
C TRP A 74 18.44 -9.97 8.36
N TYR A 75 17.71 -9.66 7.28
CA TYR A 75 16.44 -8.93 7.34
C TYR A 75 15.35 -9.80 7.95
N GLN A 76 15.26 -11.08 7.63
CA GLN A 76 14.23 -11.97 8.20
C GLN A 76 14.23 -11.98 9.74
N GLU A 77 15.41 -11.96 10.37
CA GLU A 77 15.53 -11.88 11.84
C GLU A 77 15.05 -10.54 12.43
N ARG A 78 15.04 -9.47 11.63
CA ARG A 78 14.77 -8.09 12.06
C ARG A 78 13.48 -7.50 11.47
N ARG A 79 12.83 -8.23 10.55
CA ARG A 79 11.70 -7.77 9.74
C ARG A 79 10.58 -7.19 10.58
N GLY A 80 10.24 -7.85 11.69
CA GLY A 80 9.17 -7.37 12.59
C GLY A 80 9.44 -5.98 13.18
N LYS A 81 10.70 -5.62 13.43
CA LYS A 81 11.07 -4.27 13.89
C LYS A 81 10.83 -3.24 12.79
N TYR A 82 11.38 -3.48 11.60
CA TYR A 82 11.25 -2.55 10.47
C TYR A 82 9.80 -2.36 10.03
N LEU A 83 8.99 -3.43 10.00
CA LEU A 83 7.56 -3.30 9.70
C LEU A 83 6.81 -2.45 10.71
N LYS A 84 7.16 -2.57 11.99
CA LYS A 84 6.55 -1.75 13.04
C LYS A 84 6.92 -0.28 12.85
N GLU A 85 8.21 0.00 12.66
CA GLU A 85 8.72 1.37 12.48
C GLU A 85 8.16 2.01 11.21
N ALA A 86 8.12 1.28 10.09
CA ALA A 86 7.51 1.74 8.84
C ALA A 86 6.02 2.02 9.02
N ARG A 87 5.28 1.13 9.69
CA ARG A 87 3.85 1.34 9.96
C ARG A 87 3.60 2.56 10.85
N ASP A 88 4.39 2.72 11.91
CA ASP A 88 4.26 3.85 12.83
C ASP A 88 4.56 5.17 12.09
N HIS A 89 5.64 5.21 11.31
CA HIS A 89 5.99 6.34 10.46
C HIS A 89 4.90 6.65 9.43
N LEU A 90 4.46 5.66 8.64
CA LEU A 90 3.44 5.87 7.62
C LEU A 90 2.11 6.31 8.22
N ASN A 91 1.71 5.84 9.41
CA ASN A 91 0.51 6.33 10.09
C ASN A 91 0.55 7.83 10.40
N GLU A 92 1.74 8.37 10.64
CA GLU A 92 1.96 9.78 11.00
C GLU A 92 2.19 10.63 9.75
N GLU A 93 3.11 10.22 8.89
CA GLU A 93 3.71 11.06 7.86
C GLU A 93 3.16 10.84 6.45
N ALA A 94 2.61 9.65 6.13
CA ALA A 94 2.17 9.35 4.77
C ALA A 94 1.10 10.35 4.29
N THR A 95 1.39 11.02 3.19
CA THR A 95 0.53 12.03 2.59
C THR A 95 -0.58 11.40 1.76
N ILE A 96 -1.61 12.19 1.44
CA ILE A 96 -2.67 11.75 0.53
C ILE A 96 -2.11 11.54 -0.89
N ALA A 97 -1.15 12.38 -1.30
CA ALA A 97 -0.55 12.29 -2.63
C ALA A 97 0.21 10.97 -2.82
N GLU A 98 1.06 10.58 -1.86
CA GLU A 98 1.78 9.30 -1.92
C GLU A 98 0.82 8.10 -1.97
N ILE A 99 -0.28 8.14 -1.20
CA ILE A 99 -1.29 7.08 -1.25
C ILE A 99 -2.00 7.06 -2.62
N ASP A 100 -2.27 8.22 -3.20
CA ASP A 100 -2.92 8.31 -4.51
C ASP A 100 -1.99 7.82 -5.63
N ASP A 101 -0.70 8.16 -5.57
CA ASP A 101 0.31 7.70 -6.52
C ASP A 101 0.43 6.17 -6.49
N GLU A 102 0.45 5.56 -5.30
CA GLU A 102 0.47 4.11 -5.13
C GLU A 102 -0.80 3.45 -5.71
N ILE A 103 -1.98 4.06 -5.51
CA ILE A 103 -3.24 3.59 -6.10
C ILE A 103 -3.19 3.66 -7.62
N GLN A 104 -2.65 4.74 -8.19
CA GLN A 104 -2.52 4.86 -9.65
C GLN A 104 -1.57 3.79 -10.20
N SER A 105 -0.43 3.56 -9.55
CA SER A 105 0.51 2.51 -9.98
C SER A 105 -0.15 1.12 -10.01
N GLU A 106 -0.92 0.79 -8.97
CA GLU A 106 -1.70 -0.46 -8.92
C GLU A 106 -2.76 -0.53 -10.03
N LEU A 107 -3.50 0.56 -10.27
CA LEU A 107 -4.50 0.62 -11.33
C LEU A 107 -3.88 0.51 -12.72
N GLU A 108 -2.73 1.16 -12.96
CA GLU A 108 -1.97 1.04 -14.20
C GLU A 108 -1.55 -0.42 -14.44
N ALA A 109 -1.06 -1.11 -13.42
CA ALA A 109 -0.70 -2.52 -13.50
C ALA A 109 -1.89 -3.45 -13.79
N TRP A 110 -3.13 -3.05 -13.49
CA TRP A 110 -4.33 -3.83 -13.86
C TRP A 110 -4.72 -3.67 -15.33
N TYR A 111 -4.22 -2.64 -16.01
CA TYR A 111 -4.56 -2.30 -17.39
C TYR A 111 -3.47 -2.66 -18.42
N ASP A 112 -2.27 -3.02 -17.97
CA ASP A 112 -1.19 -3.59 -18.80
C ASP A 112 -1.50 -5.04 -19.22
#